data_AF-A0A257KSJ4-F1
#
_entry.id   AF-A0A257KSJ4-F1
#
_cell.length_a   1.000
_cell.length_b   1.000
_cell.length_c   1.000
_cell.angle_alpha   90.00
_cell.angle_beta   90.00
_cell.angle_gamma   90.00
#
_symmetry.space_group_name_H-M   'P 1'
#
loop_
_entity.id
_entity.type
_entity.pdbx_description
1 polymer ?
#
loop_
_entity_poly.entity_id
_entity_poly.type
_entity_poly.pdbx_seq_one_letter_code
_entity_poly.pdbx_strand_id
1 'polypeptide(L)'
;MADPCDHDHDHPAPSAGALGIPRSGGFDGPAFEQAIADLLRACGVAPDGAHTGKTPKRVRELWERRLLGGYALDPAEVLGEGFADPRQDMVVVRGIAVHGVCPHHLVPFRGTAHVAYVPGGRLHGFGRIARLVDAIGHRFTYQEWMTRDIADALVQHGQAKGAACVIEAEQLTRVQLSGLA
;
A
#
# COMPACT_ATOMS: atom_id res chain seq x y z
N MET A 1 13.76 17.54 -26.64
CA MET A 1 13.55 17.82 -25.20
C MET A 1 13.19 16.49 -24.56
N ALA A 2 14.14 15.88 -23.85
CA ALA A 2 13.90 14.64 -23.13
C ALA A 2 13.05 14.95 -21.89
N ASP A 3 12.08 14.08 -21.59
CA ASP A 3 11.29 14.13 -20.36
C ASP A 3 12.23 13.90 -19.16
N PRO A 4 12.35 14.85 -18.21
CA PRO A 4 13.21 14.69 -17.04
C PRO A 4 12.72 13.60 -16.06
N CYS A 5 11.57 12.97 -16.32
CA CYS A 5 11.01 11.90 -15.48
C CYS A 5 11.49 10.49 -15.85
N ASP A 6 12.43 10.33 -16.78
CA ASP A 6 13.00 9.04 -17.12
C ASP A 6 13.95 8.60 -15.99
N HIS A 7 13.41 7.89 -15.01
CA HIS A 7 14.17 7.22 -13.95
C HIS A 7 14.04 5.73 -14.17
N ASP A 8 15.16 5.11 -14.58
CA ASP A 8 15.34 3.67 -14.73
C ASP A 8 14.58 2.91 -13.63
N HIS A 9 13.60 2.10 -14.04
CA HIS A 9 12.73 1.33 -13.14
C HIS A 9 13.40 0.08 -12.55
N ASP A 10 14.73 0.03 -12.49
CA ASP A 10 15.47 -1.14 -12.02
C ASP A 10 15.59 -1.13 -10.48
N HIS A 11 14.45 -1.19 -9.79
CA HIS A 11 14.41 -1.40 -8.35
C HIS A 11 14.49 -2.90 -8.07
N PRO A 12 15.56 -3.40 -7.42
CA PRO A 12 15.64 -4.81 -7.08
C PRO A 12 14.44 -5.19 -6.23
N ALA A 13 13.77 -6.28 -6.62
CA ALA A 13 12.66 -6.82 -5.84
C ALA A 13 13.10 -7.05 -4.39
N PRO A 14 12.22 -6.81 -3.40
CA PRO A 14 12.56 -7.08 -2.01
C PRO A 14 12.96 -8.55 -1.86
N SER A 15 13.92 -8.82 -0.97
CA SER A 15 14.34 -10.19 -0.66
C SER A 15 13.12 -11.05 -0.30
N ALA A 16 13.12 -12.33 -0.69
CA ALA A 16 12.03 -13.25 -0.39
C ALA A 16 11.56 -13.12 1.08
N GLY A 17 10.33 -12.64 1.27
CA GLY A 17 9.72 -12.38 2.58
C GLY A 17 9.63 -10.92 3.04
N ALA A 18 10.25 -9.96 2.34
CA ALA A 18 10.12 -8.54 2.66
C ALA A 18 8.94 -7.91 1.88
N LEU A 19 8.00 -7.33 2.64
CA LEU A 19 6.77 -6.70 2.11
C LEU A 19 6.99 -5.21 1.86
N GLY A 20 6.80 -4.77 0.63
CA GLY A 20 7.07 -3.38 0.24
C GLY A 20 8.50 -2.94 0.57
N ILE A 21 8.69 -1.64 0.80
CA ILE A 21 9.97 -1.10 1.29
C ILE A 21 10.05 -1.29 2.82
N PRO A 22 11.07 -1.97 3.35
CA PRO A 22 11.19 -2.20 4.79
C PRO A 22 11.53 -0.91 5.56
N ARG A 23 11.07 -0.82 6.80
CA ARG A 23 11.50 0.23 7.74
C ARG A 23 12.73 -0.22 8.51
N SER A 24 13.65 0.71 8.74
CA SER A 24 14.80 0.51 9.64
C SER A 24 14.48 0.80 11.11
N GLY A 25 13.31 1.38 11.41
CA GLY A 25 12.89 1.72 12.77
C GLY A 25 11.41 2.06 12.89
N GLY A 26 10.99 2.45 14.10
CA GLY A 26 9.63 2.91 14.38
C GLY A 26 9.29 4.23 13.66
N PHE A 27 8.00 4.53 13.56
CA PHE A 27 7.54 5.82 13.03
C PHE A 27 7.82 6.94 14.04
N ASP A 28 8.68 7.90 13.70
CA ASP A 28 9.00 9.05 14.56
C ASP A 28 8.00 10.19 14.27
N GLY A 29 6.97 10.27 15.12
CA GLY A 29 5.92 11.29 15.00
C GLY A 29 6.44 12.73 15.09
N PRO A 30 7.18 13.11 16.14
CA PRO A 30 7.77 14.45 16.26
C PRO A 30 8.66 14.83 15.07
N ALA A 31 9.55 13.95 14.61
CA ALA A 31 10.40 14.24 13.46
C ALA A 31 9.58 14.41 12.18
N PHE A 32 8.53 13.60 11.99
CA PHE A 32 7.63 13.73 10.84
C PHE A 32 6.87 15.06 10.85
N GLU A 33 6.33 15.49 11.99
CA GLU A 33 5.67 16.80 12.10
C GLU A 33 6.64 17.95 11.77
N GLN A 34 7.88 17.87 12.24
CA GLN A 34 8.91 18.85 11.89
C GLN A 34 9.17 18.88 10.38
N ALA A 35 9.31 17.72 9.74
CA ALA A 35 9.53 17.62 8.30
C ALA A 35 8.37 18.24 7.49
N ILE A 36 7.12 18.07 7.93
CA ILE A 36 5.97 18.71 7.28
C ILE A 36 5.99 20.23 7.48
N ALA A 37 6.36 20.72 8.67
CA ALA A 37 6.50 22.16 8.90
C ALA A 37 7.63 22.77 8.04
N ASP A 38 8.74 22.05 7.87
CA ASP A 38 9.86 22.45 7.02
C ASP A 38 9.46 22.44 5.54
N LEU A 39 8.69 21.45 5.09
CA LEU A 39 8.12 21.39 3.74
C LEU A 39 7.24 22.61 3.46
N LEU A 40 6.35 22.98 4.38
CA LEU A 40 5.51 24.17 4.22
C LEU A 40 6.37 25.43 4.09
N ARG A 41 7.38 25.60 4.94
CA ARG A 41 8.33 26.73 4.86
C ARG A 41 9.08 26.75 3.53
N ALA A 42 9.54 25.60 3.05
CA ALA A 42 10.22 25.48 1.76
C ALA A 42 9.31 25.86 0.58
N CYS A 43 8.00 25.62 0.70
CA CYS A 43 6.99 26.08 -0.27
C CYS A 43 6.58 27.55 -0.09
N GLY A 44 7.20 28.31 0.83
CA GLY A 44 6.86 29.71 1.10
C GLY A 44 5.58 29.88 1.93
N VAL A 45 5.09 28.82 2.58
CA VAL A 45 3.87 28.83 3.39
C VAL A 45 4.24 28.86 4.88
N ALA A 46 3.71 29.85 5.61
CA ALA A 46 3.90 29.94 7.05
C ALA A 46 3.27 28.71 7.76
N PRO A 47 4.04 27.91 8.51
CA PRO A 47 3.53 26.67 9.13
C PRO A 47 2.70 26.95 10.40
N ASP A 48 2.82 28.14 10.99
CA ASP A 48 2.17 28.60 12.21
C ASP A 48 0.99 29.56 11.95
N GLY A 49 0.61 29.73 10.68
CA GLY A 49 -0.53 30.55 10.29
C GLY A 49 -1.88 29.98 10.74
N ALA A 50 -2.92 30.83 10.74
CA ALA A 50 -4.27 30.44 11.18
C ALA A 50 -4.85 29.22 10.44
N HIS A 51 -4.46 29.01 9.18
CA HIS A 51 -4.92 27.89 8.34
C HIS A 51 -4.04 26.63 8.45
N THR A 52 -2.77 26.78 8.81
CA THR A 52 -1.73 25.75 8.68
C THR A 52 -1.11 25.30 9.99
N GLY A 53 -1.35 26.01 11.11
CA GLY A 53 -0.79 25.72 12.43
C GLY A 53 -1.05 24.29 12.94
N LYS A 54 -2.13 23.64 12.49
CA LYS A 54 -2.46 22.24 12.83
C LYS A 54 -2.14 21.25 11.71
N THR A 55 -1.65 21.71 10.57
CA THR A 55 -1.37 20.88 9.39
C THR A 55 -0.33 19.81 9.69
N PRO A 56 0.84 20.09 10.33
CA PRO A 56 1.82 19.05 10.64
C PRO A 56 1.23 17.85 11.37
N LYS A 57 0.49 18.11 12.47
CA LYS A 57 -0.18 17.06 13.25
C LYS A 57 -1.21 16.29 12.43
N ARG A 58 -2.06 16.98 11.65
CA ARG A 58 -3.09 16.33 10.81
C ARG A 58 -2.46 15.43 9.75
N VAL A 59 -1.37 15.88 9.12
CA VAL A 59 -0.65 15.11 8.11
C VAL A 59 0.02 13.90 8.75
N ARG A 60 0.68 14.06 9.91
CA ARG A 60 1.22 12.92 10.68
C ARG A 60 0.15 11.87 10.94
N GLU A 61 -1.00 12.25 11.51
CA GLU A 61 -2.07 11.31 11.86
C GLU A 61 -2.62 10.57 10.65
N LEU A 62 -2.78 11.27 9.52
CA LEU A 62 -3.20 10.65 8.25
C LEU A 62 -2.17 9.63 7.77
N TRP A 63 -0.90 10.04 7.70
CA TRP A 63 0.19 9.21 7.18
C TRP A 63 0.41 7.97 8.05
N GLU A 64 0.55 8.16 9.36
CA GLU A 64 0.82 7.08 10.30
C GLU A 64 -0.31 6.04 10.34
N ARG A 65 -1.57 6.51 10.36
CA ARG A 65 -2.72 5.63 10.62
C ARG A 65 -3.38 5.09 9.37
N ARG A 66 -3.32 5.80 8.24
CA ARG A 66 -4.06 5.45 7.02
C ARG A 66 -3.14 5.04 5.88
N LEU A 67 -2.11 5.82 5.61
CA LEU A 67 -1.24 5.56 4.46
C LEU A 67 -0.17 4.51 4.76
N LEU A 68 0.36 4.51 5.98
CA LEU A 68 1.45 3.64 6.42
C LEU A 68 1.06 2.73 7.60
N GLY A 69 -0.24 2.57 7.85
CA GLY A 69 -0.74 1.73 8.95
C GLY A 69 -0.46 0.24 8.75
N GLY A 70 -0.24 -0.20 7.51
CA GLY A 70 0.05 -1.60 7.17
C GLY A 70 1.36 -2.10 7.77
N TYR A 71 2.32 -1.23 8.07
CA TYR A 71 3.56 -1.61 8.77
C TYR A 71 3.35 -2.17 10.17
N ALA A 72 2.23 -1.83 10.83
CA ALA A 72 1.90 -2.34 12.16
C ALA A 72 1.11 -3.67 12.11
N LEU A 73 0.85 -4.18 10.90
CA LEU A 73 0.07 -5.39 10.67
C LEU A 73 0.96 -6.49 10.09
N ASP A 74 0.85 -7.69 10.64
CA ASP A 74 1.37 -8.91 10.03
C ASP A 74 0.31 -9.50 9.08
N PRO A 75 0.58 -9.63 7.77
CA PRO A 75 -0.32 -10.29 6.84
C PRO A 75 -0.77 -11.69 7.26
N ALA A 76 0.10 -12.47 7.89
CA ALA A 76 -0.22 -13.83 8.34
C ALA A 76 -1.29 -13.81 9.44
N GLU A 77 -1.13 -12.93 10.44
CA GLU A 77 -2.09 -12.75 11.53
C GLU A 77 -3.43 -12.18 11.03
N VAL A 78 -3.36 -11.20 10.14
CA VAL A 78 -4.53 -10.53 9.56
C VAL A 78 -5.38 -11.50 8.73
N LEU A 79 -4.73 -12.30 7.89
CA LEU A 79 -5.38 -13.37 7.15
C LEU A 79 -5.94 -14.40 8.13
N GLY A 80 -5.13 -14.79 9.12
CA GLY A 80 -5.45 -15.77 10.14
C GLY A 80 -5.68 -17.16 9.54
N GLU A 81 -6.19 -18.08 10.36
CA GLU A 81 -6.27 -19.47 9.91
C GLU A 81 -7.36 -19.74 8.86
N GLY A 82 -8.32 -18.82 8.61
CA GLY A 82 -9.51 -19.12 7.81
C GLY A 82 -10.45 -20.14 8.48
N PHE A 83 -11.24 -20.89 7.71
CA PHE A 83 -12.06 -22.00 8.22
C PHE A 83 -11.95 -23.22 7.32
N ALA A 84 -12.15 -24.42 7.90
CA ALA A 84 -12.05 -25.66 7.16
C ALA A 84 -13.15 -25.77 6.11
N ASP A 85 -12.77 -26.04 4.87
CA ASP A 85 -13.70 -26.23 3.76
C ASP A 85 -13.07 -27.20 2.73
N PRO A 86 -13.73 -28.31 2.36
CA PRO A 86 -13.18 -29.29 1.43
C PRO A 86 -13.24 -28.85 -0.04
N ARG A 87 -13.81 -27.69 -0.36
CA ARG A 87 -13.99 -27.21 -1.74
C ARG A 87 -12.67 -27.16 -2.53
N GLN A 88 -12.80 -27.36 -3.83
CA GLN A 88 -11.67 -27.40 -4.76
C GLN A 88 -11.81 -26.37 -5.90
N ASP A 89 -12.94 -25.70 -5.99
CA ASP A 89 -13.19 -24.64 -6.96
C ASP A 89 -12.58 -23.31 -6.51
N MET A 90 -12.23 -22.49 -7.51
CA MET A 90 -11.61 -21.19 -7.30
C MET A 90 -12.60 -20.21 -6.64
N VAL A 91 -12.09 -19.48 -5.64
CA VAL A 91 -12.77 -18.38 -4.99
C VAL A 91 -12.26 -17.09 -5.59
N VAL A 92 -13.17 -16.18 -5.96
CA VAL A 92 -12.80 -14.86 -6.48
C VAL A 92 -13.47 -13.77 -5.66
N VAL A 93 -12.67 -12.89 -5.08
CA VAL A 93 -13.09 -11.69 -4.37
C VAL A 93 -12.72 -10.48 -5.22
N ARG A 94 -13.71 -9.65 -5.57
CA ARG A 94 -13.54 -8.53 -6.49
C ARG A 94 -13.96 -7.22 -5.82
N GLY A 95 -13.40 -6.11 -6.28
CA GLY A 95 -13.84 -4.78 -5.85
C GLY A 95 -13.26 -4.36 -4.51
N ILE A 96 -12.07 -4.85 -4.14
CA ILE A 96 -11.39 -4.43 -2.92
C ILE A 96 -10.70 -3.10 -3.23
N ALA A 97 -11.08 -2.03 -2.54
CA ALA A 97 -10.37 -0.76 -2.68
C ALA A 97 -8.91 -0.92 -2.22
N VAL A 98 -7.97 -0.36 -2.99
CA VAL A 98 -6.56 -0.37 -2.61
C VAL A 98 -5.99 1.03 -2.57
N HIS A 99 -5.09 1.24 -1.61
CA HIS A 99 -4.27 2.43 -1.50
C HIS A 99 -2.86 2.00 -1.16
N GLY A 100 -1.88 2.71 -1.72
CA GLY A 100 -0.49 2.62 -1.30
C GLY A 100 0.24 3.91 -1.60
N VAL A 101 1.46 4.05 -1.11
CA VAL A 101 2.28 5.24 -1.35
C VAL A 101 3.45 4.86 -2.25
N CYS A 102 3.49 5.43 -3.44
CA CYS A 102 4.63 5.25 -4.33
C CYS A 102 5.83 6.03 -3.76
N PRO A 103 6.98 5.37 -3.49
CA PRO A 103 8.11 5.99 -2.81
C PRO A 103 8.78 7.09 -3.62
N HIS A 104 8.67 7.06 -4.95
CA HIS A 104 9.36 8.02 -5.84
C HIS A 104 8.88 9.46 -5.66
N HIS A 105 7.60 9.65 -5.38
CA HIS A 105 6.99 10.98 -5.31
C HIS A 105 6.27 11.21 -3.98
N LEU A 106 6.17 10.20 -3.12
CA LEU A 106 5.45 10.25 -1.85
C LEU A 106 3.96 10.58 -2.02
N VAL A 107 3.42 10.34 -3.20
CA VAL A 107 2.01 10.55 -3.55
C VAL A 107 1.28 9.21 -3.53
N PRO A 108 0.08 9.12 -2.93
CA PRO A 108 -0.70 7.90 -2.95
C PRO A 108 -1.09 7.48 -4.37
N PHE A 109 -1.14 6.18 -4.62
CA PHE A 109 -1.95 5.61 -5.69
C PHE A 109 -3.21 5.00 -5.09
N ARG A 110 -4.27 4.96 -5.88
CA ARG A 110 -5.53 4.33 -5.50
C ARG A 110 -6.00 3.41 -6.62
N GLY A 111 -6.76 2.39 -6.27
CA GLY A 111 -7.23 1.45 -7.28
C GLY A 111 -8.22 0.43 -6.73
N THR A 112 -8.38 -0.62 -7.51
CA THR A 112 -9.17 -1.80 -7.15
C THR A 112 -8.34 -3.06 -7.31
N ALA A 113 -8.36 -3.91 -6.29
CA ALA A 113 -7.83 -5.26 -6.34
C ALA A 113 -8.95 -6.29 -6.56
N HIS A 114 -8.60 -7.27 -7.38
CA HIS A 114 -9.34 -8.50 -7.59
C HIS A 114 -8.44 -9.67 -7.21
N VAL A 115 -8.87 -10.47 -6.26
CA VAL A 115 -8.06 -11.54 -5.66
C VAL A 115 -8.76 -12.86 -5.91
N ALA A 116 -8.03 -13.83 -6.46
CA ALA A 116 -8.52 -15.17 -6.71
C ALA A 116 -7.58 -16.19 -6.06
N TYR A 117 -8.13 -17.29 -5.54
CA TYR A 117 -7.33 -18.40 -5.03
C TYR A 117 -8.08 -19.73 -5.07
N VAL A 118 -7.32 -20.83 -5.09
CA VAL A 118 -7.85 -22.20 -4.96
C VAL A 118 -7.55 -22.69 -3.54
N PRO A 119 -8.57 -22.97 -2.71
CA PRO A 119 -8.38 -23.44 -1.34
C PRO A 119 -7.58 -24.75 -1.24
N GLY A 120 -6.64 -24.82 -0.29
CA GLY A 120 -5.94 -26.05 0.11
C GLY A 120 -6.49 -26.65 1.40
N GLY A 121 -7.82 -26.58 1.61
CA GLY A 121 -8.50 -27.05 2.82
C GLY A 121 -8.91 -25.95 3.79
N ARG A 122 -8.49 -24.70 3.52
CA ARG A 122 -8.90 -23.50 4.28
C ARG A 122 -9.53 -22.46 3.35
N LEU A 123 -10.69 -21.97 3.76
CA LEU A 123 -11.42 -20.89 3.09
C LEU A 123 -11.28 -19.59 3.88
N HIS A 124 -10.94 -18.52 3.16
CA HIS A 124 -10.78 -17.16 3.63
C HIS A 124 -11.86 -16.27 3.02
N GLY A 125 -12.69 -15.68 3.89
CA GLY A 125 -13.78 -14.81 3.45
C GLY A 125 -13.32 -13.41 3.01
N PHE A 126 -14.22 -12.68 2.35
CA PHE A 126 -14.01 -11.32 1.85
C PHE A 126 -13.29 -10.42 2.85
N GLY A 127 -13.76 -10.36 4.10
CA GLY A 127 -13.21 -9.46 5.12
C GLY A 127 -11.75 -9.74 5.49
N ARG A 128 -11.32 -11.00 5.47
CA ARG A 128 -9.91 -11.37 5.74
C ARG A 128 -9.01 -10.97 4.58
N ILE A 129 -9.48 -11.23 3.35
CA ILE A 129 -8.76 -10.85 2.13
C ILE A 129 -8.66 -9.33 2.01
N ALA A 130 -9.73 -8.59 2.28
CA ALA A 130 -9.69 -7.13 2.27
C ALA A 130 -8.67 -6.57 3.28
N ARG A 131 -8.62 -7.11 4.50
CA ARG A 131 -7.63 -6.67 5.50
C ARG A 131 -6.21 -7.07 5.11
N LEU A 132 -6.01 -8.23 4.48
CA LEU A 132 -4.72 -8.65 3.94
C LEU A 132 -4.21 -7.63 2.92
N VAL A 133 -5.09 -7.22 2.00
CA VAL A 133 -4.81 -6.19 1.00
C VAL A 133 -4.43 -4.86 1.67
N ASP A 134 -5.15 -4.42 2.71
CA ASP A 134 -4.80 -3.22 3.49
C ASP A 134 -3.44 -3.34 4.20
N ALA A 135 -3.13 -4.49 4.79
CA ALA A 135 -1.88 -4.73 5.50
C ALA A 135 -0.64 -4.64 4.57
N ILE A 136 -0.81 -5.06 3.32
CA ILE A 136 0.23 -5.01 2.29
C ILE A 136 0.27 -3.62 1.63
N GLY A 137 -0.89 -3.05 1.30
CA GLY A 137 -1.01 -1.80 0.54
C GLY A 137 -0.63 -0.55 1.30
N HIS A 138 -0.98 -0.45 2.59
CA HIS A 138 -0.71 0.73 3.43
C HIS A 138 0.76 0.80 3.88
N ARG A 139 1.66 0.84 2.91
CA ARG A 139 3.12 0.88 3.01
C ARG A 139 3.70 1.74 1.89
N PHE A 140 5.00 1.99 1.96
CA PHE A 140 5.74 2.38 0.75
C PHE A 140 5.91 1.14 -0.11
N THR A 141 5.33 1.16 -1.31
CA THR A 141 5.33 -0.01 -2.21
C THR A 141 5.12 0.40 -3.66
N TYR A 142 5.45 -0.52 -4.56
CA TYR A 142 5.06 -0.49 -5.96
C TYR A 142 3.79 -1.30 -6.19
N GLN A 143 3.03 -1.00 -7.24
CA GLN A 143 1.81 -1.72 -7.58
C GLN A 143 2.12 -3.19 -7.92
N GLU A 144 3.22 -3.41 -8.63
CA GLU A 144 3.74 -4.69 -9.05
C GLU A 144 4.08 -5.57 -7.85
N TRP A 145 4.71 -4.97 -6.83
CA TRP A 145 5.06 -5.67 -5.60
C TRP A 145 3.82 -5.99 -4.80
N MET A 146 2.91 -5.03 -4.63
CA MET A 146 1.64 -5.27 -3.93
C MET A 146 0.86 -6.43 -4.56
N THR A 147 0.79 -6.48 -5.89
CA THR A 147 0.10 -7.56 -6.64
C THR A 147 0.71 -8.92 -6.34
N ARG A 148 2.04 -9.05 -6.41
CA ARG A 148 2.76 -10.28 -6.08
C ARG A 148 2.57 -10.66 -4.60
N ASP A 149 2.82 -9.72 -3.70
CA ASP A 149 2.86 -9.96 -2.26
C ASP A 149 1.50 -10.44 -1.73
N ILE A 150 0.37 -9.96 -2.29
CA ILE A 150 -0.98 -10.45 -1.96
C ILE A 150 -1.16 -11.93 -2.37
N ALA A 151 -0.73 -12.29 -3.57
CA ALA A 151 -0.84 -13.67 -4.06
C ALA A 151 0.06 -14.61 -3.24
N ASP A 152 1.30 -14.20 -2.97
CA ASP A 152 2.26 -14.98 -2.18
C ASP A 152 1.76 -15.18 -0.75
N ALA A 153 1.21 -14.14 -0.10
CA ALA A 153 0.66 -14.26 1.24
C ALA A 153 -0.50 -15.28 1.34
N LEU A 154 -1.34 -15.38 0.30
CA LEU A 154 -2.41 -16.38 0.25
C LEU A 154 -1.87 -17.81 0.11
N VAL A 155 -0.80 -18.00 -0.66
CA VAL A 155 -0.17 -19.32 -0.79
C VAL A 155 0.56 -19.69 0.50
N GLN A 156 1.38 -18.78 1.03
CA GLN A 156 2.25 -19.03 2.18
C GLN A 156 1.47 -19.14 3.49
N HIS A 157 0.54 -18.21 3.75
CA HIS A 157 -0.18 -18.13 5.01
C HIS A 157 -1.62 -18.64 4.90
N GLY A 158 -2.23 -18.48 3.72
CA GLY A 158 -3.61 -18.87 3.50
C GLY A 158 -3.81 -20.35 3.16
N GLN A 159 -2.73 -21.10 2.95
CA GLN A 159 -2.76 -22.49 2.47
C GLN A 159 -3.50 -22.63 1.12
N ALA A 160 -3.44 -21.61 0.27
CA ALA A 160 -3.95 -21.72 -1.08
C ALA A 160 -3.04 -22.62 -1.92
N LYS A 161 -3.64 -23.47 -2.78
CA LYS A 161 -2.89 -24.26 -3.78
C LYS A 161 -2.29 -23.38 -4.87
N GLY A 162 -2.90 -22.22 -5.08
CA GLY A 162 -2.48 -21.19 -6.01
C GLY A 162 -3.35 -19.95 -5.79
N ALA A 163 -2.80 -18.78 -6.07
CA ALA A 163 -3.49 -17.50 -5.95
C ALA A 163 -3.08 -16.56 -7.08
N ALA A 164 -3.95 -15.59 -7.36
CA ALA A 164 -3.71 -14.52 -8.31
C ALA A 164 -4.29 -13.22 -7.76
N CYS A 165 -3.62 -12.11 -8.05
CA CYS A 165 -4.11 -10.77 -7.79
C CYS A 165 -4.02 -9.96 -9.06
N VAL A 166 -5.03 -9.14 -9.32
CA VAL A 166 -5.03 -8.11 -10.35
C VAL A 166 -5.32 -6.79 -9.67
N ILE A 167 -4.46 -5.81 -9.88
CA ILE A 167 -4.65 -4.45 -9.38
C ILE A 167 -4.75 -3.51 -10.57
N GLU A 168 -5.86 -2.78 -10.64
CA GLU A 168 -6.06 -1.65 -11.54
C GLU A 168 -5.95 -0.38 -10.69
N ALA A 169 -4.96 0.45 -10.95
CA ALA A 169 -4.69 1.64 -10.15
C ALA A 169 -4.33 2.87 -10.98
N GLU A 170 -4.66 4.03 -10.43
CA GLU A 170 -4.25 5.33 -10.92
C GLU A 170 -3.16 5.88 -10.00
N GLN A 171 -1.99 6.20 -10.57
CA GLN A 171 -0.98 6.95 -9.82
C GLN A 171 -1.38 8.43 -9.83
N LEU A 172 -1.66 9.01 -8.66
CA LEU A 172 -2.12 10.40 -8.58
C LEU A 172 -1.04 11.43 -8.99
N THR A 173 0.20 11.01 -9.22
CA THR A 173 1.23 11.85 -9.86
C THR A 173 0.93 12.11 -11.32
N ARG A 174 0.23 11.18 -12.00
CA ARG A 174 -0.39 11.40 -13.30
C ARG A 174 -1.71 12.15 -13.12
N VAL A 175 -1.69 13.28 -12.42
CA VAL A 175 -2.68 14.32 -12.74
C VAL A 175 -2.43 14.66 -14.20
N GLN A 176 -3.46 14.49 -15.01
CA GLN A 176 -3.50 14.87 -16.43
C GLN A 176 -3.18 16.37 -16.54
N LEU A 177 -1.89 16.73 -16.61
CA LEU A 177 -1.43 18.06 -17.01
C LEU A 177 -1.60 18.28 -18.53
N SER A 178 -2.17 17.30 -19.25
CA SER A 178 -2.60 17.45 -20.63
C SER A 178 -3.90 18.27 -20.72
N GLY A 179 -3.77 19.54 -20.42
CA GLY A 179 -4.82 20.57 -20.58
C GLY A 179 -4.26 22.00 -20.62
N LEU A 180 -2.94 22.16 -20.53
CA LEU A 180 -2.23 23.44 -20.67
C LEU A 180 -1.08 23.25 -21.66
N ALA A 181 -1.42 23.05 -22.93
CA ALA A 181 -0.56 23.28 -24.08
C ALA A 181 -1.42 23.87 -25.20
#